data_AF-A0AAV1UJN8-F1
#
_entry.id   AF-A0AAV1UJN8-F1
#
_cell.length_a   1.000
_cell.length_b   1.000
_cell.length_c   1.000
_cell.angle_alpha   90.00
_cell.angle_beta   90.00
_cell.angle_gamma   90.00
#
_symmetry.space_group_name_H-M   'P 1'
#
loop_
_entity.id
_entity.type
_entity.pdbx_description
1 polymer ?
#
loop_
_entity_poly.entity_id
_entity_poly.type
_entity_poly.pdbx_seq_one_letter_code
_entity_poly.pdbx_strand_id
1 'polypeptide(L)'
;MSAPPPRQETSAFVESSGSQVQAPDAEKMYDELPEQEARNGWPSLIDPSKLLSVEMLLLGPPLHESTVLKTINENAGMIVTHEKLAQWLHKFQSPGYSFRDDVTVKLLVQSGREGELARLFLRLRAAGGMKSRAEAMQQALLDEYPKAFSQVSESWLGSELNPEEAFHMMPTSMKRIDLGAVGEKPEELDVLRMILYWLGYVDKYRSLGLDFSDYKVAKVLMSNRNTNEVLGIFLKLRSVHGMEDRADRILSGAILRLAFGDALVKKLSPAIVFTKMSISVTISSVNVGRKDSDWPVLLTQVQEWLEYVDEYRSLGFDFSDYKVAQVLAVNRNTNRVHEILYKLEDVPGMKNRVAHMRTGLEFYSHVTDLANSGPLLTPAEAFYTTKILARRDGGANEDMPVSLVLLSELENWLDYVDTYQHWGYEFSDGQALQVLKDHGISQLNMREMFQRLRDVLGIKYRANIF
;
A
#
# COMPACT_ATOMS: atom_id res chain seq x y z
N MET A 1 64.76 46.14 -6.24
CA MET A 1 66.23 46.01 -6.15
C MET A 1 66.52 44.54 -6.37
N SER A 2 66.76 44.11 -7.61
CA SER A 2 68.08 44.07 -8.30
C SER A 2 69.03 43.11 -7.59
N ALA A 3 69.60 42.06 -8.17
CA ALA A 3 69.61 41.51 -9.53
C ALA A 3 70.19 40.06 -9.45
N PRO A 4 69.97 39.20 -10.47
CA PRO A 4 70.78 37.99 -10.79
C PRO A 4 72.14 38.44 -11.42
N PRO A 5 73.14 37.61 -11.86
CA PRO A 5 73.08 36.37 -12.71
C PRO A 5 74.33 35.43 -12.49
N PRO A 6 74.93 34.65 -13.44
CA PRO A 6 74.61 34.27 -14.84
C PRO A 6 74.83 32.79 -15.28
N ARG A 7 74.25 32.45 -16.47
CA ARG A 7 74.73 31.64 -17.64
C ARG A 7 75.34 30.23 -17.41
N GLN A 8 75.15 29.18 -18.24
CA GLN A 8 75.21 29.14 -19.71
C GLN A 8 74.78 27.74 -20.27
N GLU A 9 74.14 27.75 -21.45
CA GLU A 9 74.17 26.85 -22.64
C GLU A 9 74.56 25.36 -22.54
N THR A 10 73.74 24.46 -23.13
CA THR A 10 74.09 23.71 -24.38
C THR A 10 72.94 22.83 -24.91
N SER A 11 72.75 22.91 -26.24
CA SER A 11 71.92 22.02 -27.06
C SER A 11 72.57 20.66 -27.30
N ALA A 12 71.79 19.57 -27.42
CA ALA A 12 71.99 18.54 -28.44
C ALA A 12 70.80 17.56 -28.54
N PHE A 13 70.36 17.39 -29.79
CA PHE A 13 69.51 16.36 -30.38
C PHE A 13 69.99 14.92 -30.08
N VAL A 14 69.05 13.96 -29.91
CA VAL A 14 69.07 12.62 -30.54
C VAL A 14 67.62 12.10 -30.71
N GLU A 15 67.28 11.71 -31.93
CA GLU A 15 66.04 11.03 -32.36
C GLU A 15 65.95 9.57 -31.85
N SER A 16 64.74 9.01 -31.76
CA SER A 16 64.29 7.92 -32.66
C SER A 16 63.29 6.93 -32.04
N SER A 17 62.28 6.59 -32.87
CA SER A 17 61.56 5.30 -32.97
C SER A 17 60.30 5.05 -32.12
N GLY A 18 59.17 5.49 -32.67
CA GLY A 18 58.16 4.62 -33.30
C GLY A 18 57.58 3.41 -32.53
N SER A 19 56.28 3.48 -32.19
CA SER A 19 55.30 2.43 -32.51
C SER A 19 53.88 2.98 -32.38
N GLN A 20 53.22 3.10 -33.53
CA GLN A 20 51.84 3.52 -33.72
C GLN A 20 50.97 2.26 -33.70
N VAL A 21 50.05 2.14 -32.74
CA VAL A 21 48.97 1.14 -32.74
C VAL A 21 47.68 1.88 -33.09
N GLN A 22 47.07 1.46 -34.21
CA GLN A 22 45.81 1.99 -34.73
C GLN A 22 44.66 1.72 -33.75
N ALA A 23 43.87 2.75 -33.45
CA ALA A 23 42.56 2.63 -32.83
C ALA A 23 41.52 2.15 -33.88
N PRO A 24 40.55 1.30 -33.50
CA PRO A 24 39.45 0.95 -34.40
C PRO A 24 38.44 2.10 -34.51
N ASP A 25 37.97 2.31 -35.74
CA ASP A 25 37.08 3.36 -36.21
C ASP A 25 35.74 3.39 -35.44
N ALA A 26 35.47 4.51 -34.75
CA ALA A 26 34.25 4.73 -33.99
C ALA A 26 33.01 4.97 -34.88
N GLU A 27 33.20 5.22 -36.18
CA GLU A 27 32.11 5.54 -37.12
C GLU A 27 31.30 4.32 -37.56
N LYS A 28 31.85 3.10 -37.52
CA LYS A 28 31.09 1.89 -37.93
C LYS A 28 30.13 1.35 -36.86
N MET A 29 30.19 1.86 -35.64
CA MET A 29 29.35 1.39 -34.52
C MET A 29 28.01 2.16 -34.42
N TYR A 30 27.84 3.23 -35.19
CA TYR A 30 26.65 4.09 -35.13
C TYR A 30 25.52 3.67 -36.10
N ASP A 31 25.82 2.85 -37.12
CA ASP A 31 24.85 2.50 -38.16
C ASP A 31 24.04 1.21 -37.89
N GLU A 32 24.41 0.39 -36.89
CA GLU A 32 23.73 -0.89 -36.61
C GLU A 32 22.59 -0.81 -35.57
N LEU A 33 22.41 0.33 -34.91
CA LEU A 33 21.39 0.51 -33.86
C LEU A 33 19.94 0.71 -34.38
N PRO A 34 19.68 1.40 -35.52
CA PRO A 34 18.30 1.61 -35.98
C PRO A 34 17.66 0.37 -36.63
N GLU A 35 18.46 -0.57 -37.15
CA GLU A 35 17.93 -1.77 -37.84
C GLU A 35 17.40 -2.85 -36.88
N GLN A 36 17.79 -2.82 -35.59
CA GLN A 36 17.24 -3.72 -34.57
C GLN A 36 15.89 -3.25 -34.01
N GLU A 37 15.57 -1.95 -34.11
CA GLU A 37 14.31 -1.37 -33.61
C GLU A 37 13.10 -1.74 -34.48
N ALA A 38 13.31 -2.05 -35.77
CA ALA A 38 12.22 -2.37 -36.71
C ALA A 38 11.78 -3.84 -36.69
N ARG A 39 12.53 -4.77 -36.06
CA ARG A 39 12.26 -6.22 -36.14
C ARG A 39 11.44 -6.81 -35.00
N ASN A 40 11.40 -6.15 -33.83
CA ASN A 40 10.74 -6.71 -32.64
C ASN A 40 9.47 -5.93 -32.32
N GLY A 41 8.45 -6.10 -33.17
CA GLY A 41 7.08 -5.74 -32.84
C GLY A 41 6.64 -6.50 -31.58
N TRP A 42 6.24 -5.76 -30.56
CA TRP A 42 5.80 -6.28 -29.27
C TRP A 42 4.42 -6.92 -29.40
N PRO A 43 4.24 -8.16 -28.92
CA PRO A 43 3.05 -8.41 -28.12
C PRO A 43 3.26 -9.36 -26.91
N SER A 44 2.38 -9.14 -25.93
CA SER A 44 1.94 -10.03 -24.83
C SER A 44 2.85 -10.24 -23.61
N LEU A 45 2.31 -9.75 -22.48
CA LEU A 45 2.64 -10.03 -21.09
C LEU A 45 2.71 -11.54 -20.81
N ILE A 46 3.75 -11.97 -20.09
CA ILE A 46 3.77 -13.27 -19.42
C ILE A 46 3.17 -13.10 -18.03
N ASP A 47 2.23 -13.98 -17.70
CA ASP A 47 1.49 -14.10 -16.44
C ASP A 47 2.43 -14.32 -15.22
N PRO A 48 2.39 -13.47 -14.18
CA PRO A 48 3.22 -13.59 -12.98
C PRO A 48 2.94 -14.83 -12.12
N SER A 49 1.86 -15.57 -12.38
CA SER A 49 1.45 -16.73 -11.56
C SER A 49 2.20 -18.04 -11.84
N LYS A 50 3.13 -18.06 -12.80
CA LYS A 50 3.99 -19.23 -13.08
C LYS A 50 5.41 -19.05 -12.53
N LEU A 51 5.55 -19.01 -11.20
CA LEU A 51 6.87 -19.12 -10.55
C LEU A 51 6.86 -20.21 -9.47
N LEU A 52 7.71 -21.20 -9.73
CA LEU A 52 8.04 -22.35 -8.89
C LEU A 52 8.29 -21.95 -7.44
N SER A 53 7.64 -22.66 -6.52
CA SER A 53 7.76 -22.46 -5.08
C SER A 53 8.78 -23.41 -4.43
N VAL A 54 9.64 -22.76 -3.63
CA VAL A 54 9.99 -23.06 -2.21
C VAL A 54 11.15 -24.00 -1.85
N GLU A 55 11.64 -24.95 -2.65
CA GLU A 55 12.61 -25.93 -2.07
C GLU A 55 13.88 -26.28 -2.86
N MET A 56 14.29 -25.50 -3.87
CA MET A 56 15.50 -25.81 -4.64
C MET A 56 16.82 -25.24 -4.07
N LEU A 57 17.27 -25.89 -2.99
CA LEU A 57 18.62 -26.45 -2.83
C LEU A 57 19.77 -25.54 -2.34
N LEU A 58 19.78 -25.44 -1.01
CA LEU A 58 20.92 -25.38 -0.08
C LEU A 58 22.30 -25.78 -0.67
N LEU A 59 23.27 -24.89 -0.45
CA LEU A 59 24.74 -25.06 -0.44
C LEU A 59 25.50 -24.96 -1.79
N GLY A 60 26.16 -23.80 -2.00
CA GLY A 60 27.19 -23.54 -3.01
C GLY A 60 26.72 -22.69 -4.20
N PRO A 61 27.57 -21.84 -4.82
CA PRO A 61 27.14 -20.94 -5.90
C PRO A 61 26.81 -21.75 -7.16
N PRO A 62 25.55 -21.83 -7.63
CA PRO A 62 25.21 -22.78 -8.69
C PRO A 62 24.98 -22.09 -10.03
N LEU A 63 25.24 -22.83 -11.10
CA LEU A 63 24.86 -22.57 -12.51
C LEU A 63 23.41 -22.10 -12.71
N HIS A 64 22.54 -22.29 -11.71
CA HIS A 64 21.14 -21.87 -11.70
C HIS A 64 20.97 -20.34 -11.59
N GLU A 65 21.79 -19.65 -10.78
CA GLU A 65 21.76 -18.18 -10.72
C GLU A 65 22.12 -17.58 -12.09
N SER A 66 23.09 -18.18 -12.80
CA SER A 66 23.50 -17.72 -14.12
C SER A 66 22.37 -17.77 -15.15
N THR A 67 21.60 -18.85 -15.12
CA THR A 67 20.46 -19.03 -16.04
C THR A 67 19.31 -18.08 -15.69
N VAL A 68 19.02 -17.89 -14.39
CA VAL A 68 17.98 -16.97 -13.92
C VAL A 68 18.32 -15.51 -14.26
N LEU A 69 19.56 -15.09 -14.00
CA LEU A 69 20.03 -13.75 -14.30
C LEU A 69 20.05 -13.48 -15.80
N LYS A 70 20.45 -14.46 -16.61
CA LYS A 70 20.38 -14.39 -18.07
C LYS A 70 18.95 -14.15 -18.54
N THR A 71 17.99 -14.97 -18.10
CA THR A 71 16.57 -14.82 -18.46
C THR A 71 16.00 -13.47 -18.02
N ILE A 72 16.30 -13.02 -16.79
CA ILE A 72 15.84 -11.72 -16.27
C ILE A 72 16.35 -10.57 -17.14
N ASN A 73 17.63 -10.63 -17.51
CA ASN A 73 18.31 -9.62 -18.30
C ASN A 73 17.85 -9.63 -19.77
N GLU A 74 17.67 -10.81 -20.37
CA GLU A 74 17.11 -10.97 -21.73
C GLU A 74 15.71 -10.39 -21.80
N ASN A 75 14.85 -10.75 -20.84
CA ASN A 75 13.50 -10.19 -20.77
C ASN A 75 13.55 -8.66 -20.62
N ALA A 76 14.58 -8.10 -19.98
CA ALA A 76 14.73 -6.67 -19.74
C ALA A 76 15.35 -5.92 -20.92
N GLY A 77 15.69 -6.61 -22.01
CA GLY A 77 16.31 -6.03 -23.19
C GLY A 77 17.82 -5.90 -23.08
N MET A 78 18.50 -6.88 -22.48
CA MET A 78 19.98 -7.00 -22.41
C MET A 78 20.68 -5.67 -22.08
N ILE A 79 20.16 -4.94 -21.09
CA ILE A 79 20.62 -3.59 -20.75
C ILE A 79 22.07 -3.63 -20.24
N VAL A 80 22.48 -4.75 -19.63
CA VAL A 80 23.85 -5.04 -19.22
C VAL A 80 24.22 -6.48 -19.59
N THR A 81 25.50 -6.84 -19.52
CA THR A 81 25.87 -8.26 -19.69
C THR A 81 25.53 -9.07 -18.44
N HIS A 82 25.34 -10.38 -18.61
CA HIS A 82 25.10 -11.29 -17.50
C HIS A 82 26.24 -11.22 -16.46
N GLU A 83 27.49 -11.16 -16.92
CA GLU A 83 28.68 -11.03 -16.08
C GLU A 83 28.65 -9.73 -15.28
N LYS A 84 28.20 -8.64 -15.89
CA LYS A 84 28.09 -7.34 -15.23
C LYS A 84 27.03 -7.35 -14.13
N LEU A 85 25.88 -7.97 -14.40
CA LEU A 85 24.82 -8.12 -13.42
C LEU A 85 25.27 -8.99 -12.23
N ALA A 86 25.96 -10.09 -12.49
CA ALA A 86 26.55 -10.93 -11.45
C ALA A 86 27.59 -10.16 -10.61
N GLN A 87 28.43 -9.33 -11.26
CA GLN A 87 29.36 -8.45 -10.56
C GLN A 87 28.64 -7.45 -9.64
N TRP A 88 27.55 -6.83 -10.09
CA TRP A 88 26.76 -5.94 -9.25
C TRP A 88 26.21 -6.68 -8.03
N LEU A 89 25.59 -7.85 -8.22
CA LEU A 89 25.04 -8.65 -7.12
C LEU A 89 26.10 -9.10 -6.10
N HIS A 90 27.35 -9.30 -6.54
CA HIS A 90 28.47 -9.58 -5.65
C HIS A 90 28.98 -8.32 -4.94
N LYS A 91 29.15 -7.21 -5.66
CA LYS A 91 29.73 -5.96 -5.12
C LYS A 91 28.82 -5.26 -4.13
N PHE A 92 27.51 -5.30 -4.33
CA PHE A 92 26.52 -4.76 -3.38
C PHE A 92 26.37 -5.59 -2.08
N GLN A 93 27.18 -6.63 -1.88
CA GLN A 93 27.36 -7.29 -0.57
C GLN A 93 28.38 -6.56 0.33
N SER A 94 29.20 -5.68 -0.25
CA SER A 94 30.27 -4.97 0.45
C SER A 94 29.83 -3.54 0.78
N PRO A 95 29.90 -3.11 2.06
CA PRO A 95 29.61 -1.72 2.43
C PRO A 95 30.53 -0.75 1.68
N GLY A 96 29.96 0.34 1.16
CA GLY A 96 30.73 1.44 0.53
C GLY A 96 30.93 1.34 -0.99
N TYR A 97 30.34 0.35 -1.68
CA TYR A 97 30.32 0.35 -3.14
C TYR A 97 29.36 1.40 -3.68
N SER A 98 29.83 2.24 -4.62
CA SER A 98 29.08 3.34 -5.21
C SER A 98 28.77 3.08 -6.69
N PHE A 99 27.55 3.37 -7.14
CA PHE A 99 27.20 3.36 -8.56
C PHE A 99 27.91 4.45 -9.37
N ARG A 100 28.40 5.51 -8.74
CA ARG A 100 29.21 6.55 -9.36
C ARG A 100 30.53 5.99 -9.83
N ASP A 101 31.04 4.94 -9.21
CA ASP A 101 32.28 4.32 -9.69
C ASP A 101 32.02 3.31 -10.81
N ASP A 102 30.74 3.00 -11.09
CA ASP A 102 30.35 2.11 -12.16
C ASP A 102 30.12 2.86 -13.49
N VAL A 103 31.03 2.63 -14.44
CA VAL A 103 30.97 3.25 -15.78
C VAL A 103 29.67 2.89 -16.52
N THR A 104 29.16 1.67 -16.36
CA THR A 104 27.94 1.23 -17.04
C THR A 104 26.71 1.94 -16.50
N VAL A 105 26.60 2.09 -15.17
CA VAL A 105 25.49 2.85 -14.57
C VAL A 105 25.58 4.32 -14.93
N LYS A 106 26.77 4.93 -14.89
CA LYS A 106 26.98 6.31 -15.37
C LYS A 106 26.48 6.52 -16.79
N LEU A 107 26.84 5.63 -17.72
CA LEU A 107 26.42 5.71 -19.12
C LEU A 107 24.89 5.55 -19.26
N LEU A 108 24.30 4.58 -18.57
CA LEU A 108 22.85 4.35 -18.61
C LEU A 108 22.07 5.57 -18.08
N VAL A 109 22.52 6.16 -16.96
CA VAL A 109 21.94 7.39 -16.42
C VAL A 109 22.12 8.56 -17.40
N GLN A 110 23.31 8.75 -17.96
CA GLN A 110 23.56 9.83 -18.94
C GLN A 110 22.73 9.68 -20.21
N SER A 111 22.40 8.43 -20.59
CA SER A 111 21.56 8.13 -21.74
C SER A 111 20.05 8.22 -21.44
N GLY A 112 19.65 8.56 -20.21
CA GLY A 112 18.24 8.65 -19.83
C GLY A 112 17.54 7.29 -19.75
N ARG A 113 18.27 6.22 -19.41
CA ARG A 113 17.78 4.83 -19.31
C ARG A 113 17.64 4.37 -17.85
N GLU A 114 17.40 5.29 -16.92
CA GLU A 114 17.25 4.96 -15.49
C GLU A 114 16.00 4.13 -15.21
N GLY A 115 14.93 4.32 -15.97
CA GLY A 115 13.72 3.48 -15.88
C GLY A 115 13.99 2.02 -16.26
N GLU A 116 14.90 1.77 -17.19
CA GLU A 116 15.30 0.41 -17.56
C GLU A 116 16.08 -0.29 -16.44
N LEU A 117 16.97 0.43 -15.77
CA LEU A 117 17.64 -0.05 -14.55
C LEU A 117 16.62 -0.37 -13.45
N ALA A 118 15.63 0.51 -13.24
CA ALA A 118 14.57 0.27 -12.27
C ALA A 118 13.77 -0.99 -12.60
N ARG A 119 13.38 -1.20 -13.87
CA ARG A 119 12.68 -2.42 -14.31
C ARG A 119 13.51 -3.68 -14.09
N LEU A 120 14.82 -3.62 -14.37
CA LEU A 120 15.73 -4.73 -14.10
C LEU A 120 15.74 -5.06 -12.60
N PHE A 121 15.85 -4.05 -11.73
CA PHE A 121 15.87 -4.25 -10.28
C PHE A 121 14.53 -4.78 -9.75
N LEU A 122 13.38 -4.32 -10.25
CA LEU A 122 12.07 -4.88 -9.89
C LEU A 122 11.95 -6.36 -10.24
N ARG A 123 12.50 -6.79 -11.38
CA ARG A 123 12.48 -8.20 -11.78
C ARG A 123 13.41 -9.06 -10.95
N LEU A 124 14.59 -8.55 -10.60
CA LEU A 124 15.46 -9.19 -9.61
C LEU A 124 14.75 -9.29 -8.27
N ARG A 125 14.04 -8.25 -7.84
CA ARG A 125 13.28 -8.25 -6.58
C ARG A 125 12.23 -9.36 -6.54
N ALA A 126 11.57 -9.62 -7.66
CA ALA A 126 10.60 -10.71 -7.81
C ALA A 126 11.25 -12.11 -7.87
N ALA A 127 12.56 -12.21 -8.10
CA ALA A 127 13.28 -13.48 -8.09
C ALA A 127 13.59 -13.91 -6.64
N GLY A 128 13.39 -15.20 -6.35
CA GLY A 128 13.62 -15.77 -5.03
C GLY A 128 15.02 -15.46 -4.48
N GLY A 129 15.08 -14.96 -3.24
CA GLY A 129 16.35 -14.64 -2.56
C GLY A 129 17.03 -13.33 -2.97
N MET A 130 16.49 -12.58 -3.94
CA MET A 130 17.13 -11.36 -4.48
C MET A 130 16.48 -10.04 -4.05
N LYS A 131 15.36 -10.11 -3.31
CA LYS A 131 14.60 -8.93 -2.84
C LYS A 131 15.47 -7.85 -2.21
N SER A 132 16.16 -8.15 -1.10
CA SER A 132 16.94 -7.15 -0.36
C SER A 132 18.11 -6.58 -1.17
N ARG A 133 18.71 -7.37 -2.07
CA ARG A 133 19.80 -6.92 -2.95
C ARG A 133 19.28 -5.92 -3.99
N ALA A 134 18.17 -6.27 -4.63
CA ALA A 134 17.52 -5.38 -5.59
C ALA A 134 17.04 -4.08 -4.95
N GLU A 135 16.50 -4.14 -3.73
CA GLU A 135 16.11 -2.95 -2.96
C GLU A 135 17.32 -2.05 -2.64
N ALA A 136 18.45 -2.62 -2.20
CA ALA A 136 19.68 -1.86 -1.96
C ALA A 136 20.25 -1.22 -3.23
N MET A 137 20.18 -1.92 -4.37
CA MET A 137 20.57 -1.36 -5.68
C MET A 137 19.62 -0.23 -6.11
N GLN A 138 18.31 -0.37 -5.87
CA GLN A 138 17.37 0.70 -6.17
C GLN A 138 17.62 1.95 -5.29
N GLN A 139 17.90 1.74 -4.00
CA GLN A 139 18.24 2.80 -3.06
C GLN A 139 19.51 3.52 -3.48
N ALA A 140 20.59 2.80 -3.79
CA ALA A 140 21.86 3.40 -4.18
C ALA A 140 21.75 4.17 -5.51
N LEU A 141 20.92 3.71 -6.47
CA LEU A 141 20.65 4.46 -7.69
C LEU A 141 20.01 5.82 -7.37
N LEU A 142 19.01 5.85 -6.49
CA LEU A 142 18.29 7.07 -6.13
C LEU A 142 19.10 7.99 -5.19
N ASP A 143 19.95 7.43 -4.32
CA ASP A 143 20.85 8.20 -3.46
C ASP A 143 21.87 8.99 -4.31
N GLU A 144 22.46 8.32 -5.30
CA GLU A 144 23.53 8.91 -6.10
C GLU A 144 23.03 9.73 -7.28
N TYR A 145 21.85 9.39 -7.81
CA TYR A 145 21.19 10.05 -8.92
C TYR A 145 19.72 10.39 -8.59
N PRO A 146 19.44 11.37 -7.69
CA PRO A 146 18.07 11.70 -7.28
C PRO A 146 17.14 12.13 -8.43
N LYS A 147 17.71 12.66 -9.53
CA LYS A 147 16.95 13.04 -10.73
C LYS A 147 16.36 11.83 -11.48
N ALA A 148 16.92 10.64 -11.27
CA ALA A 148 16.40 9.39 -11.83
C ALA A 148 15.00 9.04 -11.30
N PHE A 149 14.57 9.65 -10.18
CA PHE A 149 13.30 9.32 -9.53
C PHE A 149 12.11 9.38 -10.49
N SER A 150 12.06 10.35 -11.42
CA SER A 150 10.92 10.44 -12.36
C SER A 150 10.74 9.14 -13.16
N GLN A 151 11.78 8.65 -13.82
CA GLN A 151 11.71 7.42 -14.61
C GLN A 151 11.61 6.16 -13.76
N VAL A 152 12.27 6.14 -12.59
CA VAL A 152 12.16 5.06 -11.62
C VAL A 152 10.71 4.92 -11.15
N SER A 153 10.07 6.04 -10.81
CA SER A 153 8.67 6.07 -10.37
C SER A 153 7.70 5.63 -11.46
N GLU A 154 7.95 5.95 -12.73
CA GLU A 154 7.18 5.45 -13.87
C GLU A 154 7.30 3.93 -14.03
N SER A 155 8.50 3.39 -13.78
CA SER A 155 8.74 1.95 -13.83
C SER A 155 8.05 1.21 -12.67
N TRP A 156 8.03 1.81 -11.49
CA TRP A 156 7.25 1.34 -10.35
C TRP A 156 5.75 1.34 -10.64
N LEU A 157 5.21 2.43 -11.22
CA LEU A 157 3.81 2.53 -11.61
C LEU A 157 3.43 1.49 -12.66
N GLY A 158 4.27 1.29 -13.69
CA GLY A 158 4.04 0.28 -14.71
C GLY A 158 4.08 -1.16 -14.20
N SER A 159 4.62 -1.36 -12.98
CA SER A 159 4.60 -2.64 -12.27
C SER A 159 3.57 -2.68 -11.14
N GLU A 160 2.71 -1.66 -11.04
CA GLU A 160 1.71 -1.47 -9.97
C GLU A 160 2.31 -1.64 -8.56
N LEU A 161 3.53 -1.18 -8.36
CA LEU A 161 4.25 -1.41 -7.11
C LEU A 161 3.56 -0.67 -5.95
N ASN A 162 3.25 -1.39 -4.88
CA ASN A 162 2.61 -0.78 -3.71
C ASN A 162 3.48 0.37 -3.14
N PRO A 163 2.90 1.55 -2.81
CA PRO A 163 3.70 2.68 -2.32
C PRO A 163 4.46 2.42 -1.01
N GLU A 164 4.02 1.52 -0.14
CA GLU A 164 4.81 1.08 1.03
C GLU A 164 6.11 0.39 0.58
N GLU A 165 6.03 -0.51 -0.39
CA GLU A 165 7.21 -1.17 -0.95
C GLU A 165 8.12 -0.19 -1.70
N ALA A 166 7.54 0.75 -2.44
CA ALA A 166 8.30 1.82 -3.10
C ALA A 166 9.04 2.70 -2.08
N PHE A 167 8.43 2.99 -0.92
CA PHE A 167 9.07 3.75 0.15
C PHE A 167 10.31 3.03 0.70
N HIS A 168 10.25 1.71 0.86
CA HIS A 168 11.40 0.93 1.31
C HIS A 168 12.56 0.93 0.31
N MET A 169 12.30 1.20 -0.97
CA MET A 169 13.35 1.31 -2.00
C MET A 169 13.90 2.73 -2.18
N MET A 170 13.38 3.71 -1.44
CA MET A 170 13.93 5.05 -1.44
C MET A 170 15.15 5.17 -0.51
N PRO A 171 16.07 6.12 -0.78
CA PRO A 171 17.24 6.39 0.07
C PRO A 171 16.86 7.12 1.38
N THR A 172 15.61 6.97 1.81
CA THR A 172 15.05 7.61 3.00
C THR A 172 15.26 6.80 4.27
N SER A 173 15.64 5.52 4.19
CA SER A 173 15.43 4.55 5.27
C SER A 173 16.50 4.46 6.37
N MET A 174 17.67 5.13 6.29
CA MET A 174 18.79 4.75 7.19
C MET A 174 19.66 5.84 7.82
N LYS A 175 19.47 7.13 7.56
CA LYS A 175 20.21 8.16 8.32
C LYS A 175 19.33 8.74 9.41
N ARG A 176 19.59 8.33 10.67
CA ARG A 176 19.00 8.96 11.86
C ARG A 176 19.31 10.45 11.82
N ILE A 177 18.29 11.28 11.70
CA ILE A 177 18.44 12.73 11.81
C ILE A 177 18.44 13.07 13.30
N ASP A 178 19.63 13.32 13.87
CA ASP A 178 19.73 13.92 15.20
C ASP A 178 19.28 15.38 15.14
N LEU A 179 18.02 15.62 15.56
CA LEU A 179 17.31 16.91 15.59
C LEU A 179 17.78 17.87 16.72
N GLY A 180 18.99 17.69 17.24
CA GLY A 180 19.49 18.41 18.42
C GLY A 180 20.28 19.70 18.17
N ALA A 181 20.54 20.11 16.93
CA ALA A 181 21.41 21.25 16.65
C ALA A 181 20.71 22.31 15.79
N VAL A 182 20.71 23.55 16.28
CA VAL A 182 20.18 24.74 15.61
C VAL A 182 20.92 24.98 14.30
N GLY A 183 20.20 24.82 13.18
CA GLY A 183 20.66 24.96 11.80
C GLY A 183 20.07 23.85 10.95
N GLU A 184 19.32 24.19 9.90
CA GLU A 184 18.80 23.20 8.95
C GLU A 184 19.97 22.44 8.32
N LYS A 185 20.12 21.16 8.68
CA LYS A 185 21.17 20.32 8.09
C LYS A 185 20.78 20.01 6.64
N PRO A 186 21.71 20.06 5.67
CA PRO A 186 21.44 19.71 4.27
C PRO A 186 20.73 18.36 4.09
N GLU A 187 21.03 17.39 4.97
CA GLU A 187 20.44 16.05 4.98
C GLU A 187 18.92 16.06 5.23
N GLU A 188 18.41 17.04 5.97
CA GLU A 188 16.98 17.15 6.29
C GLU A 188 16.16 17.63 5.08
N LEU A 189 16.73 18.54 4.27
CA LEU A 189 16.14 19.01 3.02
C LEU A 189 16.10 17.90 1.96
N ASP A 190 17.14 17.05 1.92
CA ASP A 190 17.19 15.91 1.01
C ASP A 190 16.12 14.86 1.37
N VAL A 191 15.92 14.58 2.66
CA VAL A 191 14.86 13.69 3.13
C VAL A 191 13.47 14.23 2.81
N LEU A 192 13.21 15.52 3.08
CA LEU A 192 11.93 16.15 2.73
C LEU A 192 11.66 16.08 1.22
N ARG A 193 12.69 16.31 0.40
CA ARG A 193 12.58 16.20 -1.07
C ARG A 193 12.22 14.78 -1.51
N MET A 194 12.84 13.74 -0.94
CA MET A 194 12.50 12.36 -1.27
C MET A 194 11.08 11.99 -0.84
N ILE A 195 10.64 12.47 0.33
CA ILE A 195 9.26 12.26 0.78
C ILE A 195 8.27 12.93 -0.19
N LEU A 196 8.54 14.16 -0.64
CA LEU A 196 7.71 14.84 -1.65
C LEU A 196 7.64 14.05 -2.97
N TYR A 197 8.77 13.51 -3.44
CA TYR A 197 8.79 12.65 -4.62
C TYR A 197 7.94 11.40 -4.46
N TRP A 198 8.01 10.74 -3.30
CA TRP A 198 7.16 9.59 -3.01
C TRP A 198 5.68 9.94 -2.85
N LEU A 199 5.35 11.08 -2.25
CA LEU A 199 3.96 11.55 -2.21
C LEU A 199 3.42 11.81 -3.62
N GLY A 200 4.25 12.33 -4.53
CA GLY A 200 3.91 12.44 -5.95
C GLY A 200 3.72 11.09 -6.64
N TYR A 201 4.52 10.07 -6.27
CA TYR A 201 4.30 8.69 -6.70
C TYR A 201 2.96 8.14 -6.20
N VAL A 202 2.64 8.34 -4.92
CA VAL A 202 1.35 7.96 -4.31
C VAL A 202 0.18 8.59 -5.06
N ASP A 203 0.29 9.85 -5.47
CA ASP A 203 -0.79 10.51 -6.23
C ASP A 203 -1.00 9.88 -7.60
N LYS A 204 0.09 9.60 -8.33
CA LYS A 204 0.00 8.88 -9.61
C LYS A 204 -0.58 7.47 -9.43
N TYR A 205 -0.17 6.76 -8.38
CA TYR A 205 -0.69 5.44 -8.04
C TYR A 205 -2.20 5.48 -7.76
N ARG A 206 -2.66 6.45 -6.96
CA ARG A 206 -4.09 6.69 -6.70
C ARG A 206 -4.86 7.06 -7.97
N SER A 207 -4.24 7.80 -8.90
CA SER A 207 -4.89 8.18 -10.16
C SER A 207 -5.19 6.98 -11.08
N LEU A 208 -4.53 5.83 -10.86
CA LEU A 208 -4.87 4.55 -11.50
C LEU A 208 -6.09 3.86 -10.88
N GLY A 209 -6.72 4.47 -9.87
CA GLY A 209 -7.84 3.87 -9.12
C GLY A 209 -7.40 2.89 -8.03
N LEU A 210 -6.09 2.79 -7.76
CA LEU A 210 -5.54 1.92 -6.72
C LEU A 210 -5.58 2.61 -5.35
N ASP A 211 -5.94 1.85 -4.30
CA ASP A 211 -6.12 2.40 -2.97
C ASP A 211 -4.78 2.55 -2.20
N PHE A 212 -4.54 3.75 -1.68
CA PHE A 212 -3.45 4.05 -0.76
C PHE A 212 -3.71 5.35 0.01
N SER A 213 -4.57 5.35 1.02
CA SER A 213 -5.01 6.56 1.75
C SER A 213 -3.89 7.39 2.42
N ASP A 214 -4.22 8.63 2.83
CA ASP A 214 -3.29 9.48 3.61
C ASP A 214 -3.01 8.88 5.01
N TYR A 215 -3.90 8.02 5.53
CA TYR A 215 -3.65 7.21 6.72
C TYR A 215 -2.54 6.17 6.49
N LYS A 216 -2.57 5.47 5.35
CA LYS A 216 -1.51 4.52 4.96
C LYS A 216 -0.18 5.24 4.76
N VAL A 217 -0.18 6.45 4.21
CA VAL A 217 1.00 7.32 4.16
C VAL A 217 1.56 7.59 5.56
N ALA A 218 0.70 8.02 6.50
CA ALA A 218 1.10 8.27 7.89
C ALA A 218 1.69 7.01 8.54
N LYS A 219 1.07 5.84 8.32
CA LYS A 219 1.55 4.55 8.79
C LYS A 219 2.96 4.24 8.31
N VAL A 220 3.19 4.32 7.00
CA VAL A 220 4.52 4.02 6.42
C VAL A 220 5.59 4.92 7.03
N LEU A 221 5.33 6.22 7.17
CA LEU A 221 6.29 7.15 7.75
C LEU A 221 6.56 6.86 9.23
N MET A 222 5.51 6.63 10.02
CA MET A 222 5.60 6.33 11.45
C MET A 222 6.25 4.97 11.75
N SER A 223 6.11 3.98 10.87
CA SER A 223 6.73 2.67 11.01
C SER A 223 8.22 2.64 10.67
N ASN A 224 8.70 3.61 9.90
CA ASN A 224 10.07 3.64 9.39
C ASN A 224 10.96 4.74 10.02
N ARG A 225 10.39 5.64 10.83
CA ARG A 225 11.10 6.78 11.42
C ARG A 225 10.67 7.04 12.86
N ASN A 226 11.47 7.84 13.56
CA ASN A 226 11.11 8.34 14.89
C ASN A 226 9.87 9.24 14.79
N THR A 227 8.89 9.06 15.69
CA THR A 227 7.71 9.92 15.84
C THR A 227 8.03 11.42 15.77
N ASN A 228 9.02 11.91 16.53
CA ASN A 228 9.33 13.34 16.56
C ASN A 228 9.84 13.85 15.21
N GLU A 229 10.59 13.01 14.49
CA GLU A 229 11.08 13.32 13.14
C GLU A 229 9.93 13.38 12.14
N VAL A 230 9.01 12.42 12.21
CA VAL A 230 7.82 12.36 11.34
C VAL A 230 6.91 13.57 11.58
N LEU A 231 6.68 13.96 12.84
CA LEU A 231 5.93 15.17 13.17
C LEU A 231 6.63 16.43 12.63
N GLY A 232 7.96 16.51 12.75
CA GLY A 232 8.75 17.59 12.16
C GLY A 232 8.62 17.67 10.65
N ILE A 233 8.64 16.53 9.95
CA ILE A 233 8.42 16.43 8.51
C ILE A 233 7.02 16.95 8.14
N PHE A 234 5.97 16.59 8.89
CA PHE A 234 4.60 17.06 8.62
C PHE A 234 4.46 18.57 8.79
N LEU A 235 5.07 19.16 9.81
CA LEU A 235 5.10 20.61 9.99
C LEU A 235 5.78 21.30 8.81
N LYS A 236 6.87 20.73 8.29
CA LYS A 236 7.57 21.25 7.11
C LYS A 236 6.76 21.08 5.83
N LEU A 237 6.11 19.93 5.63
CA LEU A 237 5.22 19.69 4.51
C LEU A 237 4.06 20.69 4.49
N ARG A 238 3.54 21.09 5.65
CA ARG A 238 2.51 22.11 5.72
C ARG A 238 2.95 23.47 5.15
N SER A 239 4.24 23.79 5.26
CA SER A 239 4.83 25.01 4.68
C SER A 239 5.10 24.91 3.17
N VAL A 240 4.96 23.73 2.56
CA VAL A 240 5.10 23.56 1.10
C VAL A 240 3.82 24.02 0.41
N HIS A 241 3.96 24.80 -0.65
CA HIS A 241 2.82 25.32 -1.40
C HIS A 241 1.91 24.19 -1.90
N GLY A 242 0.61 24.28 -1.61
CA GLY A 242 -0.41 23.29 -2.00
C GLY A 242 -0.45 22.03 -1.13
N MET A 243 0.37 21.93 -0.08
CA MET A 243 0.46 20.73 0.77
C MET A 243 -0.21 20.88 2.14
N GLU A 244 -0.68 22.06 2.52
CA GLU A 244 -1.27 22.31 3.85
C GLU A 244 -2.37 21.30 4.20
N ASP A 245 -3.43 21.23 3.39
CA ASP A 245 -4.56 20.33 3.66
C ASP A 245 -4.13 18.85 3.71
N ARG A 246 -3.19 18.45 2.84
CA ARG A 246 -2.71 17.06 2.81
C ARG A 246 -1.83 16.75 4.02
N ALA A 247 -0.96 17.67 4.40
CA ALA A 247 -0.12 17.53 5.59
C ALA A 247 -0.99 17.42 6.85
N ASP A 248 -2.06 18.22 6.95
CA ASP A 248 -3.00 18.16 8.06
C ASP A 248 -3.75 16.80 8.09
N ARG A 249 -4.18 16.26 6.94
CA ARG A 249 -4.77 14.91 6.87
C ARG A 249 -3.79 13.80 7.28
N ILE A 250 -2.56 13.81 6.75
CA ILE A 250 -1.55 12.81 7.12
C ILE A 250 -1.22 12.92 8.62
N LEU A 251 -1.10 14.14 9.15
CA LEU A 251 -0.89 14.40 10.57
C LEU A 251 -2.03 13.85 11.44
N SER A 252 -3.29 14.03 11.01
CA SER A 252 -4.45 13.45 11.69
C SER A 252 -4.34 11.92 11.79
N GLY A 253 -4.03 11.26 10.66
CA GLY A 253 -3.76 9.82 10.64
C GLY A 253 -2.63 9.40 11.58
N ALA A 254 -1.53 10.17 11.63
CA ALA A 254 -0.42 9.90 12.56
C ALA A 254 -0.82 10.07 14.02
N ILE A 255 -1.60 11.10 14.35
CA ILE A 255 -2.16 11.29 15.70
C ILE A 255 -3.06 10.12 16.07
N LEU A 256 -3.91 9.64 15.15
CA LEU A 256 -4.75 8.47 15.40
C LEU A 256 -3.88 7.24 15.72
N ARG A 257 -2.79 7.02 14.99
CA ARG A 257 -1.83 5.95 15.27
C ARG A 257 -1.11 6.11 16.59
N LEU A 258 -0.79 7.33 17.02
CA LEU A 258 -0.17 7.56 18.33
C LEU A 258 -1.16 7.35 19.47
N ALA A 259 -2.38 7.89 19.33
CA ALA A 259 -3.42 7.80 20.34
C ALA A 259 -3.95 6.38 20.50
N PHE A 260 -3.98 5.59 19.42
CA PHE A 260 -4.61 4.28 19.38
C PHE A 260 -3.72 3.13 18.90
N GLY A 261 -2.45 3.36 18.56
CA GLY A 261 -1.51 2.29 18.21
C GLY A 261 -1.24 1.36 19.38
N ASP A 262 -0.98 1.92 20.56
CA ASP A 262 -0.95 1.14 21.81
C ASP A 262 -2.30 0.52 22.13
N ALA A 263 -3.39 1.16 21.70
CA ALA A 263 -4.74 0.67 21.92
C ALA A 263 -5.10 -0.53 21.03
N LEU A 264 -4.56 -0.63 19.82
CA LEU A 264 -4.64 -1.81 18.95
C LEU A 264 -4.00 -3.02 19.65
N VAL A 265 -2.82 -2.82 20.26
CA VAL A 265 -2.18 -3.83 21.11
C VAL A 265 -3.05 -4.17 22.33
N LYS A 266 -3.72 -3.16 22.91
CA LYS A 266 -4.67 -3.32 24.04
C LYS A 266 -6.10 -3.72 23.59
N LYS A 267 -6.31 -4.07 22.32
CA LYS A 267 -7.57 -4.56 21.74
C LYS A 267 -8.79 -3.64 21.95
N LEU A 268 -8.63 -2.32 21.92
CA LEU A 268 -9.80 -1.41 21.98
C LEU A 268 -10.73 -1.65 20.79
N SER A 269 -12.03 -1.71 21.04
CA SER A 269 -13.01 -1.91 19.96
C SER A 269 -13.10 -0.65 19.08
N PRO A 270 -13.31 -0.80 17.76
CA PRO A 270 -13.48 0.34 16.87
C PRO A 270 -14.62 1.27 17.26
N ALA A 271 -15.68 0.77 17.91
CA ALA A 271 -16.75 1.60 18.46
C ALA A 271 -16.23 2.63 19.48
N ILE A 272 -15.38 2.21 20.43
CA ILE A 272 -14.79 3.10 21.44
C ILE A 272 -13.87 4.13 20.78
N VAL A 273 -13.07 3.70 19.78
CA VAL A 273 -12.17 4.59 19.05
C VAL A 273 -12.95 5.65 18.28
N PHE A 274 -14.05 5.27 17.62
CA PHE A 274 -14.90 6.22 16.89
C PHE A 274 -15.43 7.33 17.81
N THR A 275 -15.96 6.95 18.98
CA THR A 275 -16.48 7.91 19.95
C THR A 275 -15.38 8.87 20.42
N LYS A 276 -14.19 8.35 20.75
CA LYS A 276 -13.06 9.18 21.19
C LYS A 276 -12.57 10.12 20.09
N MET A 277 -12.47 9.65 18.85
CA MET A 277 -12.05 10.46 17.70
C MET A 277 -13.08 11.56 17.38
N SER A 278 -14.37 11.22 17.46
CA SER A 278 -15.49 12.15 17.22
C SER A 278 -15.52 13.32 18.21
N ILE A 279 -15.15 13.07 19.46
CA ILE A 279 -15.05 14.10 20.51
C ILE A 279 -13.91 15.08 20.20
N SER A 280 -12.74 14.59 19.77
CA SER A 280 -11.58 15.44 19.44
C SER A 280 -11.85 16.41 18.28
N VAL A 281 -12.54 15.97 17.23
CA VAL A 281 -12.84 16.81 16.04
C VAL A 281 -13.88 17.89 16.34
N THR A 282 -14.87 17.59 17.18
CA THR A 282 -15.90 18.56 17.60
C THR A 282 -15.29 19.73 18.39
N ILE A 283 -14.20 19.48 19.14
CA ILE A 283 -13.49 20.52 19.88
C ILE A 283 -12.65 21.41 18.95
N SER A 284 -12.11 20.85 17.87
CA SER A 284 -11.33 21.60 16.88
C SER A 284 -12.18 22.46 15.94
N SER A 285 -13.39 22.01 15.55
CA SER A 285 -14.25 22.79 14.64
C SER A 285 -14.90 24.00 15.31
N VAL A 286 -15.14 23.98 16.62
CA VAL A 286 -15.72 25.12 17.37
C VAL A 286 -14.76 26.32 17.44
N ASN A 287 -13.45 26.10 17.25
CA ASN A 287 -12.43 27.15 17.33
C ASN A 287 -12.09 27.82 15.99
N VAL A 288 -12.61 27.32 14.86
CA VAL A 288 -12.35 27.88 13.53
C VAL A 288 -13.69 28.09 12.86
N GLY A 289 -14.21 29.31 12.91
CA GLY A 289 -15.50 29.70 12.36
C GLY A 289 -15.63 29.55 10.84
N ARG A 290 -15.57 28.32 10.32
CA ARG A 290 -15.84 27.98 8.92
C ARG A 290 -17.31 27.60 8.77
N LYS A 291 -18.10 28.53 8.23
CA LYS A 291 -19.35 28.25 7.53
C LYS A 291 -18.98 27.92 6.09
N ASP A 292 -18.81 26.64 5.77
CA ASP A 292 -19.09 26.01 4.47
C ASP A 292 -18.62 24.54 4.51
N SER A 293 -19.60 23.62 4.51
CA SER A 293 -19.52 22.15 4.57
C SER A 293 -18.34 21.52 5.32
N ASP A 294 -18.56 21.08 6.56
CA ASP A 294 -17.65 20.20 7.34
C ASP A 294 -17.46 18.79 6.72
N TRP A 295 -17.92 18.58 5.49
CA TRP A 295 -17.92 17.30 4.79
C TRP A 295 -16.53 16.73 4.51
N PRO A 296 -15.54 17.50 4.00
CA PRO A 296 -14.20 16.97 3.77
C PRO A 296 -13.53 16.49 5.06
N VAL A 297 -13.71 17.22 6.16
CA VAL A 297 -13.16 16.87 7.48
C VAL A 297 -13.85 15.61 8.01
N LEU A 298 -15.19 15.57 7.96
CA LEU A 298 -15.94 14.40 8.40
C LEU A 298 -15.61 13.14 7.58
N LEU A 299 -15.49 13.26 6.25
CA LEU A 299 -15.15 12.13 5.39
C LEU A 299 -13.73 11.62 5.64
N THR A 300 -12.77 12.53 5.82
CA THR A 300 -11.40 12.16 6.20
C THR A 300 -11.41 11.39 7.52
N GLN A 301 -12.13 11.90 8.53
CA GLN A 301 -12.25 11.25 9.82
C GLN A 301 -12.84 9.84 9.72
N VAL A 302 -13.93 9.69 8.95
CA VAL A 302 -14.57 8.38 8.76
C VAL A 302 -13.62 7.43 8.03
N GLN A 303 -12.92 7.87 6.98
CA GLN A 303 -11.92 7.05 6.29
C GLN A 303 -10.78 6.62 7.22
N GLU A 304 -10.21 7.51 8.02
CA GLU A 304 -9.18 7.19 9.00
C GLU A 304 -9.65 6.16 10.04
N TRP A 305 -10.90 6.27 10.49
CA TRP A 305 -11.48 5.28 11.39
C TRP A 305 -11.74 3.94 10.70
N LEU A 306 -12.16 3.93 9.43
CA LEU A 306 -12.35 2.69 8.66
C LEU A 306 -11.02 1.96 8.44
N GLU A 307 -9.92 2.70 8.25
CA GLU A 307 -8.58 2.12 8.19
C GLU A 307 -8.18 1.48 9.53
N TYR A 308 -8.52 2.13 10.65
CA TYR A 308 -8.36 1.52 11.98
C TYR A 308 -9.18 0.23 12.12
N VAL A 309 -10.43 0.22 11.62
CA VAL A 309 -11.28 -0.98 11.60
C VAL A 309 -10.62 -2.10 10.79
N ASP A 310 -10.01 -1.79 9.65
CA ASP A 310 -9.35 -2.78 8.81
C ASP A 310 -8.10 -3.35 9.48
N GLU A 311 -7.31 -2.52 10.16
CA GLU A 311 -6.19 -2.99 10.99
C GLU A 311 -6.69 -3.89 12.13
N TYR A 312 -7.75 -3.49 12.84
CA TYR A 312 -8.36 -4.30 13.88
C TYR A 312 -8.80 -5.68 13.37
N ARG A 313 -9.46 -5.73 12.20
CA ARG A 313 -9.86 -6.97 11.52
C ARG A 313 -8.67 -7.83 11.12
N SER A 314 -7.60 -7.21 10.61
CA SER A 314 -6.38 -7.92 10.19
C SER A 314 -5.68 -8.67 11.32
N LEU A 315 -5.85 -8.21 12.57
CA LEU A 315 -5.37 -8.88 13.78
C LEU A 315 -6.25 -10.08 14.17
N GLY A 316 -7.31 -10.37 13.42
CA GLY A 316 -8.24 -11.46 13.64
C GLY A 316 -9.38 -11.12 14.60
N PHE A 317 -9.58 -9.85 14.95
CA PHE A 317 -10.73 -9.44 15.76
C PHE A 317 -11.97 -9.21 14.91
N ASP A 318 -13.13 -9.56 15.45
CA ASP A 318 -14.40 -9.43 14.75
C ASP A 318 -14.97 -8.00 14.85
N PHE A 319 -15.23 -7.38 13.70
CA PHE A 319 -15.89 -6.08 13.61
C PHE A 319 -16.45 -5.85 12.20
N SER A 320 -17.52 -6.53 11.83
CA SER A 320 -18.14 -6.48 10.48
C SER A 320 -18.53 -5.07 10.00
N ASP A 321 -18.87 -4.96 8.71
CA ASP A 321 -19.40 -3.70 8.15
C ASP A 321 -20.81 -3.37 8.69
N TYR A 322 -21.54 -4.36 9.21
CA TYR A 322 -22.75 -4.15 10.00
C TYR A 322 -22.45 -3.40 11.30
N LYS A 323 -21.46 -3.86 12.07
CA LYS A 323 -21.03 -3.18 13.31
C LYS A 323 -20.51 -1.78 13.03
N VAL A 324 -19.87 -1.56 11.88
CA VAL A 324 -19.53 -0.21 11.40
C VAL A 324 -20.78 0.64 11.20
N ALA A 325 -21.77 0.14 10.44
CA ALA A 325 -23.02 0.86 10.19
C ALA A 325 -23.78 1.18 11.48
N GLN A 326 -23.82 0.24 12.44
CA GLN A 326 -24.38 0.48 13.78
C GLN A 326 -23.69 1.63 14.49
N VAL A 327 -22.36 1.64 14.55
CA VAL A 327 -21.61 2.71 15.24
C VAL A 327 -21.90 4.07 14.62
N LEU A 328 -21.96 4.15 13.28
CA LEU A 328 -22.33 5.38 12.59
C LEU A 328 -23.76 5.81 12.95
N ALA A 329 -24.72 4.89 12.94
CA ALA A 329 -26.14 5.15 13.24
C ALA A 329 -26.40 5.52 14.71
N VAL A 330 -25.60 5.01 15.65
CA VAL A 330 -25.69 5.38 17.07
C VAL A 330 -25.14 6.79 17.31
N ASN A 331 -24.11 7.20 16.57
CA ASN A 331 -23.43 8.48 16.81
C ASN A 331 -23.90 9.63 15.89
N ARG A 332 -24.75 9.35 14.91
CA ARG A 332 -25.24 10.30 13.89
C ARG A 332 -26.68 9.93 13.51
N ASN A 333 -27.47 10.88 13.01
CA ASN A 333 -28.80 10.55 12.49
C ASN A 333 -28.70 9.69 11.21
N THR A 334 -29.72 8.88 10.93
CA THR A 334 -29.75 7.94 9.80
C THR A 334 -29.55 8.62 8.45
N ASN A 335 -30.18 9.78 8.21
CA ASN A 335 -30.02 10.53 6.97
C ASN A 335 -28.57 10.96 6.73
N ARG A 336 -27.87 11.37 7.79
CA ARG A 336 -26.47 11.75 7.75
C ARG A 336 -25.58 10.55 7.48
N VAL A 337 -25.91 9.38 8.03
CA VAL A 337 -25.19 8.14 7.71
C VAL A 337 -25.39 7.77 6.24
N HIS A 338 -26.59 7.85 5.69
CA HIS A 338 -26.81 7.63 4.26
C HIS A 338 -25.99 8.59 3.38
N GLU A 339 -25.90 9.87 3.76
CA GLU A 339 -25.10 10.84 3.04
C GLU A 339 -23.59 10.57 3.17
N ILE A 340 -23.10 10.13 4.34
CA ILE A 340 -21.72 9.64 4.50
C ILE A 340 -21.47 8.46 3.57
N LEU A 341 -22.35 7.46 3.57
CA LEU A 341 -22.20 6.27 2.74
C LEU A 341 -22.21 6.63 1.24
N TYR A 342 -23.11 7.51 0.80
CA TYR A 342 -23.12 8.04 -0.57
C TYR A 342 -21.79 8.67 -0.96
N LYS A 343 -21.22 9.53 -0.11
CA LYS A 343 -19.92 10.17 -0.36
C LYS A 343 -18.74 9.18 -0.32
N LEU A 344 -18.84 8.11 0.46
CA LEU A 344 -17.82 7.07 0.49
C LEU A 344 -17.83 6.20 -0.77
N GLU A 345 -18.92 6.12 -1.54
CA GLU A 345 -18.91 5.35 -2.80
C GLU A 345 -17.97 5.92 -3.85
N ASP A 346 -17.75 7.23 -3.81
CA ASP A 346 -16.83 7.94 -4.71
C ASP A 346 -15.35 7.69 -4.34
N VAL A 347 -15.08 7.04 -3.20
CA VAL A 347 -13.73 6.70 -2.75
C VAL A 347 -13.29 5.40 -3.46
N PRO A 348 -12.11 5.37 -4.11
CA PRO A 348 -11.59 4.16 -4.74
C PRO A 348 -11.59 2.97 -3.79
N GLY A 349 -12.10 1.83 -4.25
CA GLY A 349 -12.17 0.59 -3.46
C GLY A 349 -13.34 0.49 -2.45
N MET A 350 -14.11 1.55 -2.22
CA MET A 350 -15.15 1.57 -1.18
C MET A 350 -16.53 1.10 -1.63
N LYS A 351 -16.81 1.02 -2.94
CA LYS A 351 -18.15 0.72 -3.49
C LYS A 351 -18.81 -0.52 -2.88
N ASN A 352 -18.12 -1.66 -2.88
CA ASN A 352 -18.68 -2.92 -2.36
C ASN A 352 -18.87 -2.85 -0.83
N ARG A 353 -17.90 -2.27 -0.14
CA ARG A 353 -17.94 -2.09 1.32
C ARG A 353 -19.10 -1.19 1.74
N VAL A 354 -19.35 -0.11 1.01
CA VAL A 354 -20.52 0.76 1.24
C VAL A 354 -21.83 0.01 1.01
N ALA A 355 -21.91 -0.85 -0.02
CA ALA A 355 -23.10 -1.67 -0.23
C ALA A 355 -23.38 -2.61 0.96
N HIS A 356 -22.34 -3.21 1.56
CA HIS A 356 -22.48 -4.01 2.78
C HIS A 356 -22.93 -3.14 3.96
N MET A 357 -22.31 -1.98 4.18
CA MET A 357 -22.72 -1.04 5.23
C MET A 357 -24.17 -0.55 5.08
N ARG A 358 -24.64 -0.34 3.85
CA ARG A 358 -26.05 0.03 3.58
C ARG A 358 -27.00 -1.08 3.98
N THR A 359 -26.71 -2.32 3.56
CA THR A 359 -27.50 -3.50 3.93
C THR A 359 -27.54 -3.65 5.46
N GLY A 360 -26.40 -3.44 6.12
CA GLY A 360 -26.31 -3.46 7.58
C GLY A 360 -27.10 -2.34 8.26
N LEU A 361 -27.07 -1.13 7.70
CA LEU A 361 -27.82 0.01 8.20
C LEU A 361 -29.33 -0.20 8.07
N GLU A 362 -29.80 -0.71 6.93
CA GLU A 362 -31.21 -1.04 6.70
C GLU A 362 -31.70 -2.08 7.71
N PHE A 363 -30.95 -3.16 7.91
CA PHE A 363 -31.25 -4.18 8.90
C PHE A 363 -31.28 -3.57 10.32
N TYR A 364 -30.27 -2.78 10.69
CA TYR A 364 -30.19 -2.13 12.01
C TYR A 364 -31.38 -1.19 12.26
N SER A 365 -31.71 -0.33 11.30
CA SER A 365 -32.84 0.59 11.40
C SER A 365 -34.15 -0.15 11.59
N HIS A 366 -34.38 -1.22 10.81
CA HIS A 366 -35.61 -2.01 10.92
C HIS A 366 -35.76 -2.67 12.29
N VAL A 367 -34.69 -3.27 12.82
CA VAL A 367 -34.69 -3.88 14.15
C VAL A 367 -34.91 -2.82 15.24
N THR A 368 -34.26 -1.66 15.12
CA THR A 368 -34.33 -0.59 16.12
C THR A 368 -35.71 0.08 16.13
N ASP A 369 -36.31 0.33 14.97
CA ASP A 369 -37.65 0.92 14.86
C ASP A 369 -38.71 0.02 15.52
N LEU A 370 -38.62 -1.28 15.29
CA LEU A 370 -39.51 -2.26 15.91
C LEU A 370 -39.28 -2.37 17.42
N ALA A 371 -38.03 -2.40 17.88
CA ALA A 371 -37.70 -2.42 19.30
C ALA A 371 -38.11 -1.13 20.02
N ASN A 372 -38.11 0.03 19.35
CA ASN A 372 -38.63 1.27 19.92
C ASN A 372 -40.16 1.27 20.05
N SER A 373 -40.85 0.42 19.28
CA SER A 373 -42.30 0.27 19.29
C SER A 373 -42.82 -0.90 20.14
N GLY A 374 -41.93 -1.71 20.74
CA GLY A 374 -42.29 -2.96 21.41
C GLY A 374 -41.16 -3.60 22.22
N PRO A 375 -41.26 -4.89 22.59
CA PRO A 375 -40.16 -5.60 23.21
C PRO A 375 -38.99 -5.78 22.23
N LEU A 376 -37.78 -5.98 22.76
CA LEU A 376 -36.62 -6.29 21.95
C LEU A 376 -36.85 -7.57 21.15
N LEU A 377 -36.67 -7.51 19.83
CA LEU A 377 -36.83 -8.65 18.93
C LEU A 377 -35.85 -9.77 19.32
N THR A 378 -36.35 -11.00 19.43
CA THR A 378 -35.49 -12.17 19.46
C THR A 378 -34.79 -12.33 18.10
N PRO A 379 -33.63 -12.99 18.02
CA PRO A 379 -32.98 -13.21 16.72
C PRO A 379 -33.84 -13.98 15.72
N ALA A 380 -34.72 -14.88 16.18
CA ALA A 380 -35.70 -15.54 15.30
C ALA A 380 -36.72 -14.54 14.72
N GLU A 381 -37.29 -13.65 15.54
CA GLU A 381 -38.22 -12.62 15.06
C GLU A 381 -37.53 -11.64 14.12
N ALA A 382 -36.30 -11.21 14.45
CA ALA A 382 -35.50 -10.36 13.60
C ALA A 382 -35.23 -11.00 12.23
N PHE A 383 -34.95 -12.31 12.19
CA PHE A 383 -34.74 -13.08 10.95
C PHE A 383 -35.92 -12.95 9.99
N TYR A 384 -37.12 -13.28 10.47
CA TYR A 384 -38.32 -13.30 9.64
C TYR A 384 -38.83 -11.89 9.32
N THR A 385 -38.75 -10.96 10.26
CA THR A 385 -39.34 -9.61 10.08
C THR A 385 -38.54 -8.75 9.12
N THR A 386 -37.21 -8.87 9.15
CA THR A 386 -36.33 -8.18 8.20
C THR A 386 -36.23 -8.88 6.85
N LYS A 387 -36.93 -10.02 6.68
CA LYS A 387 -37.00 -10.80 5.43
C LYS A 387 -35.63 -11.21 4.90
N ILE A 388 -34.71 -11.53 5.81
CA ILE A 388 -33.40 -12.08 5.46
C ILE A 388 -33.61 -13.32 4.59
N LEU A 389 -32.93 -13.36 3.45
CA LEU A 389 -33.01 -14.46 2.47
C LEU A 389 -34.37 -14.62 1.75
N ALA A 390 -35.34 -13.70 1.91
CA ALA A 390 -36.65 -13.79 1.24
C ALA A 390 -36.57 -13.75 -0.31
N ARG A 391 -35.43 -13.32 -0.88
CA ARG A 391 -35.21 -13.40 -2.34
C ARG A 391 -34.98 -14.82 -2.85
N ARG A 392 -34.80 -15.80 -1.96
CA ARG A 392 -34.72 -17.23 -2.30
C ARG A 392 -36.11 -17.84 -2.55
N ASP A 393 -37.16 -17.27 -1.95
CA ASP A 393 -38.55 -17.76 -2.07
C ASP A 393 -39.18 -17.51 -3.45
N GLY A 394 -38.51 -16.72 -4.31
CA GLY A 394 -38.96 -16.37 -5.66
C GLY A 394 -38.79 -17.47 -6.74
N GLY A 395 -38.77 -18.75 -6.37
CA GLY A 395 -38.75 -19.88 -7.31
C GLY A 395 -37.49 -20.01 -8.17
N ALA A 396 -36.37 -19.37 -7.78
CA ALA A 396 -35.10 -19.54 -8.47
C ALA A 396 -34.41 -20.82 -7.99
N ASN A 397 -34.05 -21.69 -8.95
CA ASN A 397 -33.34 -22.96 -8.79
C ASN A 397 -32.44 -23.05 -7.55
N GLU A 398 -32.46 -24.22 -6.90
CA GLU A 398 -31.54 -24.61 -5.82
C GLU A 398 -30.04 -24.43 -6.17
N ASP A 399 -29.72 -24.27 -7.46
CA ASP A 399 -28.38 -24.04 -8.02
C ASP A 399 -27.99 -22.56 -8.19
N MET A 400 -28.79 -21.57 -7.76
CA MET A 400 -28.42 -20.16 -7.93
C MET A 400 -27.24 -19.81 -7.00
N PRO A 401 -26.11 -19.27 -7.53
CA PRO A 401 -24.96 -18.93 -6.70
C PRO A 401 -25.37 -17.92 -5.63
N VAL A 402 -25.00 -18.20 -4.37
CA VAL A 402 -25.27 -17.32 -3.24
C VAL A 402 -24.75 -15.91 -3.55
N SER A 403 -25.66 -14.96 -3.75
CA SER A 403 -25.35 -13.56 -4.04
C SER A 403 -24.64 -12.93 -2.85
N LEU A 404 -23.70 -12.00 -3.11
CA LEU A 404 -23.04 -11.20 -2.07
C LEU A 404 -24.03 -10.50 -1.14
N VAL A 405 -25.15 -10.03 -1.67
CA VAL A 405 -26.21 -9.38 -0.88
C VAL A 405 -26.82 -10.35 0.13
N LEU A 406 -27.07 -11.60 -0.28
CA LEU A 406 -27.62 -12.64 0.62
C LEU A 406 -26.61 -13.01 1.71
N LEU A 407 -25.32 -13.05 1.37
CA LEU A 407 -24.25 -13.28 2.35
C LEU A 407 -24.17 -12.12 3.36
N SER A 408 -24.24 -10.87 2.90
CA SER A 408 -24.26 -9.71 3.79
C SER A 408 -25.50 -9.68 4.69
N GLU A 409 -26.69 -9.98 4.18
CA GLU A 409 -27.91 -10.07 5.00
C GLU A 409 -27.79 -11.14 6.10
N LEU A 410 -27.25 -12.31 5.76
CA LEU A 410 -27.00 -13.37 6.73
C LEU A 410 -25.93 -12.98 7.75
N GLU A 411 -24.85 -12.32 7.33
CA GLU A 411 -23.82 -11.80 8.24
C GLU A 411 -24.41 -10.80 9.25
N ASN A 412 -25.20 -9.83 8.78
CA ASN A 412 -25.85 -8.83 9.63
C ASN A 412 -26.72 -9.50 10.71
N TRP A 413 -27.45 -10.55 10.34
CA TRP A 413 -28.27 -11.31 11.27
C TRP A 413 -27.45 -12.05 12.32
N LEU A 414 -26.38 -12.73 11.90
CA LEU A 414 -25.51 -13.45 12.82
C LEU A 414 -24.82 -12.49 13.79
N ASP A 415 -24.45 -11.29 13.35
CA ASP A 415 -23.94 -10.26 14.24
C ASP A 415 -24.97 -9.74 15.23
N TYR A 416 -26.23 -9.70 14.82
CA TYR A 416 -27.33 -9.38 15.72
C TYR A 416 -27.53 -10.48 16.78
N VAL A 417 -27.43 -11.76 16.40
CA VAL A 417 -27.43 -12.89 17.34
C VAL A 417 -26.35 -12.70 18.41
N ASP A 418 -25.10 -12.44 18.00
CA ASP A 418 -23.99 -12.21 18.94
C ASP A 418 -24.24 -10.98 19.83
N THR A 419 -24.79 -9.91 19.27
CA THR A 419 -25.13 -8.69 20.02
C THR A 419 -26.21 -8.97 21.06
N TYR A 420 -27.23 -9.75 20.69
CA TYR A 420 -28.33 -10.18 21.56
C TYR A 420 -27.81 -11.05 22.72
N GLN A 421 -26.94 -12.01 22.43
CA GLN A 421 -26.25 -12.81 23.44
C GLN A 421 -25.37 -11.95 24.35
N HIS A 422 -24.63 -10.98 23.79
CA HIS A 422 -23.77 -10.08 24.54
C HIS A 422 -24.53 -9.19 25.53
N TRP A 423 -25.77 -8.82 25.20
CA TRP A 423 -26.68 -8.13 26.12
C TRP A 423 -27.21 -9.01 27.26
N GLY A 424 -26.82 -10.29 27.30
CA GLY A 424 -27.17 -11.24 28.36
C GLY A 424 -28.48 -11.99 28.11
N TYR A 425 -29.06 -11.90 26.92
CA TYR A 425 -30.25 -12.66 26.55
C TYR A 425 -29.88 -14.06 26.04
N GLU A 426 -30.71 -15.05 26.34
CA GLU A 426 -30.45 -16.43 25.93
C GLU A 426 -30.87 -16.66 24.47
N PHE A 427 -29.89 -16.92 23.60
CA PHE A 427 -30.12 -17.44 22.25
C PHE A 427 -28.88 -18.20 21.78
N SER A 428 -28.90 -19.53 21.78
CA SER A 428 -27.75 -20.37 21.44
C SER A 428 -27.51 -20.50 19.93
N ASP A 429 -26.30 -20.86 19.54
CA ASP A 429 -25.95 -21.17 18.14
C ASP A 429 -26.81 -22.32 17.57
N GLY A 430 -27.23 -23.26 18.43
CA GLY A 430 -28.17 -24.32 18.08
C GLY A 430 -29.56 -23.79 17.71
N GLN A 431 -30.03 -22.74 18.39
CA GLN A 431 -31.28 -22.06 18.04
C GLN A 431 -31.12 -21.26 16.75
N ALA A 432 -29.97 -20.62 16.51
CA ALA A 432 -29.67 -19.95 15.24
C ALA A 432 -29.73 -20.94 14.06
N LEU A 433 -29.10 -22.12 14.21
CA LEU A 433 -29.18 -23.19 13.21
C LEU A 433 -30.61 -23.69 13.00
N GLN A 434 -31.40 -23.77 14.07
CA GLN A 434 -32.79 -24.20 13.95
C GLN A 434 -33.61 -23.21 13.14
N VAL A 435 -33.43 -21.89 13.33
CA VAL A 435 -34.09 -20.86 12.51
C VAL A 435 -33.78 -21.05 11.02
N LEU A 436 -32.52 -21.29 10.66
CA LEU A 436 -32.13 -21.53 9.27
C LEU A 436 -32.76 -22.81 8.69
N LYS A 437 -32.85 -23.89 9.49
CA LYS A 437 -33.51 -25.14 9.10
C LYS A 437 -35.01 -24.95 8.92
N ASP A 438 -35.66 -24.24 9.84
CA ASP A 438 -37.10 -23.96 9.81
C ASP A 438 -37.47 -23.09 8.59
N HIS A 439 -36.54 -22.25 8.13
CA HIS A 439 -36.65 -21.51 6.87
C HIS A 439 -36.36 -22.36 5.62
N GLY A 440 -36.12 -23.67 5.76
CA GLY A 440 -35.95 -24.60 4.63
C GLY A 440 -34.54 -24.64 4.05
N ILE A 441 -33.52 -24.09 4.72
CA ILE A 441 -32.14 -24.14 4.25
C ILE A 441 -31.54 -25.51 4.59
N SER A 442 -31.19 -26.28 3.55
CA SER A 442 -30.54 -27.59 3.74
C SER A 442 -29.17 -27.46 4.41
N GLN A 443 -28.73 -28.51 5.11
CA GLN A 443 -27.40 -28.53 5.74
C GLN A 443 -26.25 -28.31 4.76
N LEU A 444 -26.38 -28.83 3.53
CA LEU A 444 -25.39 -28.64 2.48
C LEU A 444 -25.28 -27.15 2.10
N ASN A 445 -26.42 -26.49 1.93
CA ASN A 445 -26.49 -25.07 1.59
C ASN A 445 -25.99 -24.19 2.73
N MET A 446 -26.33 -24.52 3.98
CA MET A 446 -25.76 -23.83 5.15
C MET A 446 -24.23 -23.92 5.15
N ARG A 447 -23.67 -25.12 4.94
CA ARG A 447 -22.21 -25.31 4.88
C ARG A 447 -21.58 -24.47 3.77
N GLU A 448 -22.16 -24.46 2.58
CA GLU A 448 -21.66 -23.64 1.47
C GLU A 448 -21.74 -22.14 1.79
N MET A 449 -22.85 -21.68 2.36
CA MET A 449 -23.02 -20.28 2.76
C MET A 449 -21.99 -19.87 3.82
N PHE A 450 -21.79 -20.66 4.86
CA PHE A 450 -20.79 -20.38 5.90
C PHE A 450 -19.36 -20.45 5.35
N GLN A 451 -19.07 -21.37 4.43
CA GLN A 451 -17.79 -21.42 3.76
C GLN A 451 -17.56 -20.16 2.91
N ARG A 452 -18.56 -19.71 2.14
CA ARG A 452 -18.49 -18.46 1.38
C ARG A 452 -18.39 -17.24 2.28
N LEU A 453 -19.09 -17.17 3.42
CA LEU A 453 -18.93 -16.10 4.41
C LEU A 453 -17.48 -16.03 4.92
N ARG A 454 -16.87 -17.19 5.19
CA ARG A 454 -15.46 -17.30 5.58
C ARG A 454 -14.53 -16.80 4.47
N ASP A 455 -14.74 -17.27 3.26
CA ASP A 455 -13.82 -17.06 2.13
C ASP A 455 -13.95 -15.67 1.50
N VAL A 456 -15.17 -15.12 1.46
CA VAL A 456 -15.50 -13.85 0.80
C VAL A 456 -15.47 -12.68 1.76
N LEU A 457 -15.95 -12.85 2.99
CA LEU A 457 -16.05 -11.78 4.00
C LEU A 457 -14.95 -11.87 5.07
N GLY A 458 -14.07 -12.89 4.98
CA GLY A 458 -12.91 -13.02 5.86
C GLY A 458 -13.24 -13.41 7.30
N ILE A 459 -14.46 -13.91 7.56
CA ILE A 459 -14.94 -14.25 8.90
C ILE A 459 -14.29 -15.57 9.35
N LYS A 460 -13.08 -15.48 9.91
CA LYS A 460 -12.34 -16.65 10.44
C LYS A 460 -12.93 -17.22 11.73
N TYR A 461 -13.70 -16.44 12.49
CA TYR A 461 -14.11 -16.83 13.86
C TYR A 461 -15.34 -17.74 13.91
N ARG A 462 -16.35 -17.55 13.06
CA ARG A 462 -17.62 -18.31 13.13
C ARG A 462 -17.60 -19.66 12.41
N ALA A 463 -16.58 -19.91 11.61
CA ALA A 463 -16.55 -21.05 10.70
C ALA A 463 -16.09 -22.37 11.36
N ASN A 464 -15.77 -22.32 12.66
CA ASN A 464 -15.49 -23.50 13.49
C ASN A 464 -16.68 -23.89 14.40
N ILE A 465 -17.75 -23.08 14.42
CA ILE A 465 -18.96 -23.32 15.22
C ILE A 465 -20.03 -24.08 14.40
N PHE A 466 -20.00 -23.98 13.07
CA PHE A 466 -21.04 -24.47 12.15
C PHE A 466 -20.57 -25.54 11.16
#